data_AF-A0A0B8NRD6-F1
#
_entry.id   AF-A0A0B8NRD6-F1
#
_cell.length_a   1.000
_cell.length_b   1.000
_cell.length_c   1.000
_cell.angle_alpha   90.00
_cell.angle_beta   90.00
_cell.angle_gamma   90.00
#
_symmetry.space_group_name_H-M   'P 1'
#
loop_
_entity.id
_entity.type
_entity.pdbx_description
1 polymer ?
#
loop_
_entity_poly.entity_id
_entity_poly.type
_entity_poly.pdbx_seq_one_letter_code
_entity_poly.pdbx_strand_id
1 'polypeptide(L)'
;MVSLHDVAKRAGVSKSTVSRVVNDEYGVKQSTKDKVQQAIDELGYQTNLVARDLKSQRTNLVGVIVPRVASNATSQGVDGLSLAFEEAGKQVLLASTQLSYQKEIDFIKLFNQKRVEASSCMRHTSMKPWYQPSLTLKHL
;
A
#
# COMPACT_ATOMS: atom_id res chain seq x y z
N MET A 1 7.72 21.34 3.86
CA MET A 1 7.67 19.86 3.96
C MET A 1 9.11 19.38 4.10
N VAL A 2 9.42 18.63 5.15
CA VAL A 2 10.78 18.10 5.38
C VAL A 2 11.05 16.97 4.40
N SER A 3 12.23 16.94 3.81
CA SER A 3 12.64 15.94 2.83
C SER A 3 13.75 15.02 3.36
N LEU A 4 13.98 13.89 2.68
CA LEU A 4 15.13 13.00 2.93
C LEU A 4 16.49 13.74 2.94
N HIS A 5 16.60 14.84 2.20
CA HIS A 5 17.82 15.65 2.14
C HIS A 5 18.06 16.40 3.44
N ASP A 6 16.99 16.90 4.06
CA ASP A 6 17.05 17.66 5.30
C ASP A 6 17.41 16.74 6.47
N VAL A 7 16.83 15.54 6.49
CA VAL A 7 17.21 14.48 7.45
C VAL A 7 18.68 14.07 7.28
N ALA A 8 19.16 13.92 6.04
CA ALA A 8 20.55 13.57 5.75
C ALA A 8 21.53 14.62 6.27
N LYS A 9 21.24 15.91 6.02
CA LYS A 9 22.02 17.04 6.55
C LYS A 9 22.04 17.05 8.08
N ARG A 10 20.88 16.83 8.71
CA ARG A 10 20.76 16.87 10.18
C ARG A 10 21.47 15.71 10.87
N ALA A 11 21.40 14.52 10.29
CA ALA A 11 22.06 13.31 10.80
C ALA A 11 23.55 13.22 10.42
N GLY A 12 24.02 14.08 9.51
CA GLY A 12 25.42 14.11 9.05
C GLY A 12 25.80 12.90 8.18
N VAL A 13 24.85 12.38 7.40
CA VAL A 13 25.04 11.20 6.54
C VAL A 13 24.62 11.47 5.10
N SER A 14 24.94 10.56 4.20
CA SER A 14 24.47 10.66 2.81
C SER A 14 22.97 10.36 2.71
N LYS A 15 22.29 10.93 1.70
CA LYS A 15 20.89 10.62 1.36
C LYS A 15 20.68 9.10 1.15
N SER A 16 21.67 8.42 0.57
CA SER A 16 21.65 6.97 0.36
C SER A 16 21.63 6.21 1.69
N THR A 17 22.38 6.67 2.68
CA THR A 17 22.40 6.09 4.03
C THR A 17 21.05 6.28 4.72
N VAL A 18 20.45 7.48 4.65
CA VAL A 18 19.11 7.72 5.20
C VAL A 18 18.08 6.82 4.53
N SER A 19 18.12 6.67 3.20
CA SER A 19 17.22 5.77 2.48
C SER A 19 17.34 4.33 2.97
N ARG A 20 18.56 3.84 3.24
CA ARG A 20 18.78 2.49 3.78
C ARG A 20 18.21 2.34 5.18
N VAL A 21 18.38 3.33 6.04
CA VAL A 21 17.81 3.30 7.41
C VAL A 21 16.28 3.31 7.37
N VAL A 22 15.69 4.18 6.55
CA VAL A 22 14.23 4.30 6.42
C VAL A 22 13.59 3.05 5.80
N ASN A 23 14.29 2.37 4.89
CA ASN A 23 13.84 1.13 4.27
C ASN A 23 14.25 -0.15 5.05
N ASP A 24 14.92 0.02 6.20
CA ASP A 24 15.53 -1.06 6.99
C ASP A 24 16.42 -2.04 6.19
N GLU A 25 17.23 -1.49 5.28
CA GLU A 25 18.21 -2.26 4.51
C GLU A 25 19.48 -2.57 5.35
N TYR A 26 20.06 -3.75 5.13
CA TYR A 26 21.29 -4.19 5.80
C TYR A 26 22.52 -3.32 5.41
N GLY A 27 23.52 -3.26 6.30
CA GLY A 27 24.81 -2.59 6.04
C GLY A 27 24.93 -1.18 6.60
N VAL A 28 24.04 -0.75 7.50
CA VAL A 28 24.18 0.49 8.27
C VAL A 28 24.48 0.15 9.73
N LYS A 29 25.51 0.79 10.30
CA LYS A 29 25.87 0.62 11.72
C LYS A 29 24.74 1.12 12.61
N GLN A 30 24.53 0.46 13.76
CA GLN A 30 23.49 0.85 14.71
C GLN A 30 23.62 2.32 15.14
N SER A 31 24.85 2.77 15.43
CA SER A 31 25.11 4.18 15.78
C SER A 31 24.72 5.18 14.69
N THR A 32 24.70 4.77 13.43
CA THR A 32 24.20 5.59 12.32
C THR A 32 22.68 5.52 12.20
N LYS A 33 22.07 4.35 12.45
CA LYS A 33 20.61 4.22 12.53
C LYS A 33 20.05 5.16 13.60
N ASP A 34 20.63 5.15 14.79
CA ASP A 34 20.15 5.97 15.93
C ASP A 34 20.22 7.48 15.62
N LYS A 35 21.31 7.95 15.00
CA LYS A 35 21.45 9.35 14.56
C LYS A 35 20.40 9.77 13.53
N VAL A 36 20.09 8.89 12.59
CA VAL A 36 19.08 9.14 11.56
C VAL A 36 17.69 9.16 12.19
N GLN A 37 17.39 8.24 13.11
CA GLN A 37 16.12 8.19 13.81
C GLN A 37 15.90 9.47 14.64
N GLN A 38 16.92 9.92 15.38
CA GLN A 38 16.86 11.16 16.13
C GLN A 38 16.60 12.37 15.22
N ALA A 39 17.26 12.44 14.06
CA ALA A 39 17.01 13.51 13.08
C ALA A 39 15.60 13.45 12.48
N ILE A 40 15.03 12.26 12.30
CA ILE A 40 13.64 12.07 11.84
C ILE A 40 12.66 12.60 12.89
N ASP A 41 12.88 12.24 14.15
CA ASP A 41 12.01 12.63 15.27
C ASP A 41 12.07 14.15 15.51
N GLU A 42 13.26 14.75 15.48
CA GLU A 42 13.44 16.20 15.65
C GLU A 42 12.82 17.02 14.51
N LEU A 43 12.93 16.54 13.27
CA LEU A 43 12.39 17.24 12.11
C LEU A 43 10.93 16.90 11.82
N GLY A 44 10.34 15.93 12.51
CA GLY A 44 9.01 15.42 12.22
C GLY A 44 8.89 14.85 10.80
N TYR A 45 9.95 14.26 10.27
CA TYR A 45 9.94 13.68 8.92
C TYR A 45 9.03 12.46 8.89
N GLN A 46 7.89 12.56 8.21
CA GLN A 46 7.07 11.40 7.91
C GLN A 46 7.45 10.82 6.55
N THR A 47 7.68 9.51 6.51
CA THR A 47 7.91 8.81 5.25
C THR A 47 6.69 9.00 4.37
N ASN A 48 6.84 9.71 3.25
CA ASN A 48 5.77 9.84 2.29
C ASN A 48 5.53 8.47 1.63
N LEU A 49 4.53 7.73 2.12
CA LEU A 49 4.15 6.41 1.61
C LEU A 49 3.90 6.45 0.09
N VAL A 50 3.40 7.57 -0.43
CA VAL A 50 3.22 7.78 -1.88
C VAL A 50 4.56 7.77 -2.62
N ALA A 51 5.61 8.37 -2.07
CA ALA A 51 6.94 8.36 -2.67
C ALA A 51 7.62 6.97 -2.56
N ARG A 52 7.32 6.22 -1.50
CA ARG A 52 7.76 4.81 -1.34
C ARG A 52 7.10 3.92 -2.40
N ASP A 53 5.78 4.02 -2.56
CA ASP A 53 5.00 3.25 -3.53
C ASP A 53 5.37 3.59 -4.98
N LEU A 54 5.67 4.86 -5.27
CA LEU A 54 6.17 5.30 -6.58
C LEU A 54 7.52 4.68 -6.93
N LYS A 55 8.43 4.54 -5.97
CA LYS A 55 9.78 4.01 -6.18
C LYS A 55 9.80 2.48 -6.24
N SER A 56 8.93 1.80 -5.50
CA SER A 56 8.85 0.33 -5.46
C SER A 56 7.99 -0.29 -6.58
N GLN A 57 7.27 0.53 -7.36
CA GLN A 57 6.26 0.09 -8.34
C GLN A 57 5.16 -0.84 -7.79
N ARG A 58 5.11 -1.05 -6.47
CA ARG A 58 4.08 -1.80 -5.77
C ARG A 58 3.38 -0.82 -4.84
N THR A 59 2.06 -0.72 -4.98
CA THR A 59 1.27 -0.08 -3.93
C THR A 59 0.96 -1.16 -2.92
N ASN A 60 1.01 -0.88 -1.62
CA ASN A 60 0.57 -1.87 -0.62
C ASN A 60 -0.97 -1.94 -0.57
N LEU A 61 -1.68 -1.66 -1.67
CA LEU A 61 -3.13 -1.53 -1.72
C LEU A 61 -3.79 -2.79 -2.29
N VAL A 62 -4.78 -3.31 -1.56
CA VAL A 62 -5.66 -4.39 -1.99
C VAL A 62 -7.08 -3.85 -2.12
N GLY A 63 -7.71 -4.08 -3.27
CA GLY A 63 -9.06 -3.64 -3.55
C GLY A 63 -10.08 -4.73 -3.24
N VAL A 64 -11.16 -4.37 -2.57
CA VAL A 64 -12.26 -5.31 -2.30
C VAL A 64 -13.55 -4.69 -2.80
N ILE A 65 -14.15 -5.30 -3.83
CA ILE A 65 -15.41 -4.89 -4.43
C ILE A 65 -16.52 -5.76 -3.86
N VAL A 66 -17.45 -5.14 -3.15
CA VAL A 66 -18.58 -5.79 -2.50
C VAL A 66 -19.91 -5.33 -3.08
N PRO A 67 -20.94 -6.20 -3.07
CA PRO A 67 -22.24 -5.85 -3.64
C PRO A 67 -23.03 -4.93 -2.71
N ARG A 68 -22.88 -5.08 -1.39
CA ARG A 68 -23.49 -4.23 -0.36
C ARG A 68 -22.66 -4.34 0.93
N VAL A 69 -22.26 -3.21 1.50
CA VAL A 69 -21.50 -3.21 2.79
C VAL A 69 -22.38 -3.62 3.97
N ALA A 70 -23.66 -3.28 3.93
CA ALA A 70 -24.62 -3.49 5.02
C ALA A 70 -25.19 -4.92 5.13
N SER A 71 -24.64 -5.90 4.42
CA SER A 71 -25.02 -7.32 4.61
C SER A 71 -24.08 -8.02 5.58
N ASN A 72 -24.63 -8.71 6.58
CA ASN A 72 -23.85 -9.44 7.61
C ASN A 72 -22.79 -10.40 7.02
N ALA A 73 -23.11 -11.08 5.90
CA ALA A 73 -22.17 -11.99 5.25
C ALA A 73 -20.95 -11.24 4.65
N THR A 74 -21.16 -10.00 4.22
CA THR A 74 -20.11 -9.16 3.62
C THR A 74 -19.27 -8.50 4.69
N SER A 75 -19.88 -8.01 5.78
CA SER A 75 -19.15 -7.37 6.87
C SER A 75 -18.16 -8.33 7.53
N GLN A 76 -18.59 -9.56 7.85
CA GLN A 76 -17.70 -10.57 8.44
C GLN A 76 -16.54 -10.95 7.50
N GLY A 77 -16.81 -11.08 6.20
CA GLY A 77 -15.77 -11.36 5.21
C GLY A 77 -14.77 -10.21 5.05
N VAL A 78 -15.25 -8.96 5.09
CA VAL A 78 -14.41 -7.76 5.02
C VAL A 78 -13.56 -7.63 6.28
N ASP A 79 -14.11 -7.85 7.47
CA ASP A 79 -13.35 -7.76 8.73
C ASP A 79 -12.22 -8.80 8.76
N GLY A 80 -12.50 -10.05 8.37
CA GLY A 80 -11.48 -11.10 8.29
C GLY A 80 -10.40 -10.81 7.25
N LEU A 81 -10.79 -10.28 6.08
CA LEU A 81 -9.83 -9.89 5.04
C LEU A 81 -8.97 -8.70 5.49
N SER A 82 -9.57 -7.70 6.12
CA SER A 82 -8.86 -6.51 6.62
C SER A 82 -7.79 -6.90 7.61
N LEU A 83 -8.09 -7.79 8.57
CA LEU A 83 -7.11 -8.29 9.54
C LEU A 83 -5.95 -9.02 8.86
N ALA A 84 -6.25 -9.95 7.94
CA ALA A 84 -5.21 -10.70 7.23
C ALA A 84 -4.31 -9.81 6.36
N PHE A 85 -4.87 -8.76 5.75
CA PHE A 85 -4.10 -7.81 4.95
C PHE A 85 -3.32 -6.83 5.81
N GLU A 86 -3.85 -6.42 6.96
CA GLU A 86 -3.15 -5.57 7.93
C GLU A 86 -1.91 -6.27 8.49
N GLU A 87 -2.00 -7.55 8.85
CA GLU A 87 -0.85 -8.37 9.25
C GLU A 87 0.22 -8.48 8.13
N ALA A 88 -0.21 -8.45 6.87
CA ALA A 88 0.67 -8.46 5.70
C ALA A 88 1.21 -7.06 5.32
N GLY A 89 0.93 -6.01 6.11
CA GLY A 89 1.34 -4.63 5.84
C GLY A 89 0.62 -3.99 4.64
N LYS A 90 -0.54 -4.52 4.28
CA LYS A 90 -1.36 -4.06 3.15
C LYS A 90 -2.57 -3.25 3.63
N GLN A 91 -2.91 -2.23 2.85
CA GLN A 91 -4.07 -1.37 3.04
C GLN A 91 -5.23 -1.83 2.16
N VAL A 92 -6.44 -1.89 2.72
CA VAL A 92 -7.64 -2.33 2.00
C VAL A 92 -8.44 -1.13 1.49
N LEU A 93 -8.74 -1.12 0.19
CA LEU A 93 -9.63 -0.17 -0.46
C LEU A 93 -10.98 -0.85 -0.75
N LEU A 94 -12.01 -0.51 0.02
CA LEU A 94 -13.34 -1.09 -0.12
C LEU A 94 -14.19 -0.28 -1.11
N ALA A 95 -14.87 -0.96 -2.04
CA ALA A 95 -15.83 -0.36 -2.96
C ALA A 95 -17.16 -1.11 -2.95
N SER A 96 -18.28 -0.39 -2.83
CA SER A 96 -19.62 -0.96 -2.80
C SER A 96 -20.39 -0.67 -4.08
N THR A 97 -20.82 -1.72 -4.78
CA THR A 97 -21.51 -1.57 -6.08
C THR A 97 -23.02 -1.38 -5.94
N GLN A 98 -23.61 -1.64 -4.77
CA GLN A 98 -25.06 -1.67 -4.56
C GLN A 98 -25.79 -2.52 -5.63
N LEU A 99 -25.21 -3.66 -6.02
CA LEU A 99 -25.71 -4.55 -7.08
C LEU A 99 -25.74 -3.92 -8.50
N SER A 100 -25.09 -2.78 -8.71
CA SER A 100 -24.98 -2.17 -10.04
C SER A 100 -23.78 -2.72 -10.81
N TYR A 101 -24.05 -3.34 -11.95
CA TYR A 101 -23.02 -3.85 -12.86
C TYR A 101 -22.11 -2.73 -13.40
N GLN A 102 -22.68 -1.57 -13.72
CA GLN A 102 -21.92 -0.42 -14.21
C GLN A 102 -20.91 0.05 -13.16
N LYS A 103 -21.33 0.15 -11.89
CA LYS A 103 -20.44 0.52 -10.78
C LYS A 103 -19.33 -0.51 -10.57
N GLU A 104 -19.60 -1.80 -10.76
CA GLU A 104 -18.56 -2.85 -10.69
C GLU A 104 -17.45 -2.59 -11.72
N ILE A 105 -17.81 -2.30 -12.97
CA ILE A 105 -16.85 -1.97 -14.02
C ILE A 105 -16.06 -0.69 -13.69
N ASP A 106 -16.75 0.33 -13.20
CA ASP A 106 -16.13 1.62 -12.88
C ASP A 106 -15.13 1.50 -11.73
N PHE A 107 -15.44 0.69 -10.70
CA PHE A 107 -14.51 0.42 -9.61
C PHE A 107 -13.32 -0.42 -10.03
N ILE A 108 -13.50 -1.40 -10.93
CA ILE A 108 -12.38 -2.16 -11.50
C ILE A 108 -11.42 -1.21 -12.24
N LYS A 109 -11.95 -0.30 -13.06
CA LYS A 109 -11.14 0.72 -13.75
C LYS A 109 -10.42 1.64 -12.76
N LEU A 110 -11.11 2.08 -11.71
CA LEU A 110 -10.55 2.93 -10.66
C LEU A 110 -9.40 2.22 -9.92
N PHE A 111 -9.57 0.94 -9.58
CA PHE A 111 -8.56 0.16 -8.88
C PHE A 111 -7.29 -0.05 -9.72
N ASN A 112 -7.45 -0.28 -11.03
CA ASN A 112 -6.33 -0.31 -11.97
C ASN A 112 -5.58 1.04 -12.02
N GLN A 113 -6.29 2.17 -12.04
CA GLN A 113 -5.66 3.50 -12.01
C GLN A 113 -4.93 3.77 -10.68
N LYS A 114 -5.47 3.27 -9.57
CA LYS A 114 -4.86 3.36 -8.23
C LYS A 114 -3.76 2.31 -8.00
N ARG A 115 -3.41 1.50 -9.01
CA ARG A 115 -2.39 0.44 -8.99
C ARG A 115 -2.60 -0.60 -7.88
N VAL A 116 -3.86 -0.90 -7.59
CA VAL A 116 -4.24 -1.96 -6.65
C VAL A 116 -3.61 -3.29 -7.08
N GLU A 117 -2.95 -4.00 -6.18
CA GLU A 117 -2.22 -5.24 -6.50
C GLU A 117 -3.15 -6.45 -6.71
N ALA A 118 -4.30 -6.47 -6.06
CA ALA A 118 -5.28 -7.53 -6.16
C ALA A 118 -6.70 -6.98 -5.94
N SER A 119 -7.67 -7.47 -6.71
CA SER A 119 -9.09 -7.13 -6.51
C SER A 119 -9.93 -8.38 -6.29
N SER A 120 -10.68 -8.44 -5.18
CA SER A 120 -11.65 -9.51 -4.93
C SER A 120 -13.06 -8.95 -5.15
N CYS A 121 -13.87 -9.63 -5.97
CA CYS A 121 -15.27 -9.28 -6.22
C CYS A 121 -16.19 -10.34 -5.61
N MET A 122 -16.95 -9.96 -4.59
CA MET A 122 -18.01 -10.82 -4.05
C MET A 122 -19.29 -10.59 -4.83
N ARG A 123 -19.58 -11.43 -5.83
CA ARG A 123 -20.91 -11.46 -6.46
C ARG A 123 -21.83 -12.41 -5.71
N HIS A 124 -23.09 -12.01 -5.51
CA HIS A 124 -24.16 -12.88 -4.98
C HIS A 124 -24.40 -14.12 -5.89
N THR A 125 -23.87 -14.10 -7.12
CA THR A 125 -23.89 -15.20 -8.09
C THR A 125 -22.45 -15.55 -8.48
N SER A 126 -21.90 -16.56 -7.81
CA SER A 126 -20.53 -17.08 -7.94
C SER A 126 -19.41 -16.11 -7.51
N MET A 127 -18.76 -16.48 -6.41
CA MET A 127 -17.44 -15.95 -6.03
C MET A 127 -16.42 -16.52 -7.02
N LYS A 128 -16.02 -15.73 -8.01
CA LYS A 128 -14.88 -16.07 -8.88
C LYS A 128 -13.65 -15.30 -8.38
N PRO A 129 -12.64 -15.98 -7.81
CA PRO A 129 -11.36 -15.35 -7.54
C PRO A 129 -10.73 -14.95 -8.88
N TRP A 130 -10.65 -13.65 -9.14
CA TRP A 130 -9.90 -13.12 -10.29
C TRP A 130 -8.52 -12.70 -9.81
N TYR A 131 -7.58 -13.64 -9.85
CA TYR A 131 -6.15 -13.38 -9.73
C TYR A 131 -5.59 -13.14 -11.14
N GLN A 132 -5.12 -11.93 -11.44
CA GLN A 132 -4.35 -11.66 -12.65
C GLN A 132 -2.84 -11.72 -12.32
N PRO A 133 -2.10 -12.78 -12.73
CA PRO A 133 -0.66 -12.83 -12.59
C PRO A 133 0.07 -12.05 -13.70
N SER A 134 -0.39 -10.84 -14.04
CA SER A 134 0.19 -10.06 -15.14
C SER A 134 0.65 -8.68 -14.69
N LEU A 135 1.74 -8.68 -13.93
CA LEU A 135 2.75 -7.63 -13.95
C LEU A 135 4.11 -8.28 -14.26
N THR A 136 4.15 -9.10 -15.32
CA THR A 136 5.39 -9.32 -16.06
C THR A 136 5.71 -8.01 -16.78
N LEU A 137 6.68 -7.28 -16.22
CA LEU A 137 7.48 -6.30 -16.93
C LEU A 137 7.91 -6.88 -18.29
N LYS A 138 7.17 -6.53 -19.34
CA LYS A 138 7.63 -6.57 -20.72
C LYS A 138 7.30 -5.23 -21.34
N HIS A 139 8.24 -4.30 -21.20
CA HIS A 139 8.68 -3.34 -22.22
C HIS A 139 9.89 -2.56 -21.67
N LEU A 140 11.05 -3.20 -21.80
CA LEU A 140 12.26 -2.61 -22.39
C LEU A 140 12.67 -3.55 -23.53
#